data_AF-A0A1I5K4P0-F1
#
_entry.id   AF-A0A1I5K4P0-F1
#
_cell.length_a   1.000
_cell.length_b   1.000
_cell.length_c   1.000
_cell.angle_alpha   90.00
_cell.angle_beta   90.00
_cell.angle_gamma   90.00
#
_symmetry.space_group_name_H-M   'P 1'
#
loop_
_entity.id
_entity.type
_entity.pdbx_description
1 polymer ?
#
loop_
_entity_poly.entity_id
_entity_poly.type
_entity_poly.pdbx_seq_one_letter_code
_entity_poly.pdbx_strand_id
1 'polypeptide(L)'
;MSEQLQRIPSYSNDEIDLVELFRSLFQQKYLILAVACLITLGAVAYAFLATPHYQVQSVLRPVDRGSLDELNGTGVYELTPAEALSRVGAGLSSYESRLAFFRDNQALFSGLVTPGRSLEQAFEAFNRSAFTMLQVDPKRPNSLSEFVGISLTYPNGLDGVAVVNGLVAAVLEAERERIATDLKVLIANRLFSLEQKIEAARASYEASKEAQIAALLEEDALQRAQLQDELQALRGELKTRRENRIKSLDEAIQIAESLGIEKPTTPSAMADAQRQGQVVRTEVNSREIPLYFMGSEALKAEREALSARRSDDFSEPRIAEIEKELALLSQNRQVEILEKRENEDLYLKDLAEWRQEAAQLKGIKFDTSTLQLVRLDQQALEPLSAVKPKKALIIGLGGVAGLMLGIFAALLRNLLRPRTQKSEYLS
;
A
#
# COMPACT_ATOMS: atom_id res chain seq x y z
N MET A 1 21.65 51.22 97.87
CA MET A 1 22.71 50.86 96.90
C MET A 1 22.13 49.74 96.04
N SER A 2 22.17 49.91 94.70
CA SER A 2 22.20 48.83 93.66
C SER A 2 21.09 47.75 93.65
N GLU A 3 20.54 47.23 92.55
CA GLU A 3 20.85 47.25 91.12
C GLU A 3 19.62 46.74 90.33
N GLN A 4 19.76 46.74 89.01
CA GLN A 4 18.77 46.67 87.93
C GLN A 4 18.14 45.29 87.62
N LEU A 5 17.10 45.37 86.77
CA LEU A 5 16.49 44.41 85.82
C LEU A 5 15.02 44.13 86.21
N GLN A 6 14.00 44.29 85.38
CA GLN A 6 13.91 44.25 83.92
C GLN A 6 12.53 44.85 83.54
N ARG A 7 12.45 45.69 82.50
CA ARG A 7 11.14 46.09 81.93
C ARG A 7 10.56 44.91 81.18
N ILE A 8 9.37 44.47 81.59
CA ILE A 8 8.48 43.65 80.76
C ILE A 8 7.32 44.57 80.36
N PRO A 9 7.05 44.79 79.05
CA PRO A 9 5.81 45.43 78.65
C PRO A 9 4.66 44.50 79.06
N SER A 10 3.78 44.97 79.92
CA SER A 10 2.49 44.30 80.15
C SER A 10 1.72 44.38 78.84
N TYR A 11 1.74 43.29 78.08
CA TYR A 11 0.74 43.04 77.05
C TYR A 11 -0.60 43.05 77.77
N SER A 12 -1.38 44.12 77.56
CA SER A 12 -2.80 44.09 77.86
C SER A 12 -3.35 42.96 77.00
N ASN A 13 -3.79 41.88 77.63
CA ASN A 13 -4.61 40.88 76.98
C ASN A 13 -5.90 41.59 76.60
N ASP A 14 -5.92 42.12 75.38
CA ASP A 14 -7.11 42.56 74.67
C ASP A 14 -7.87 41.26 74.32
N GLU A 15 -8.46 40.62 75.35
CA GLU A 15 -9.39 39.53 75.15
C GLU A 15 -10.56 40.09 74.36
N ILE A 16 -10.69 39.67 73.11
CA ILE A 16 -11.84 40.01 72.27
C ILE A 16 -13.08 39.44 72.98
N ASP A 17 -13.83 40.30 73.66
CA ASP A 17 -15.05 39.88 74.35
C ASP A 17 -16.12 39.53 73.31
N LEU A 18 -16.28 38.22 73.07
CA LEU A 18 -17.19 37.67 72.05
C LEU A 18 -18.64 38.10 72.30
N VAL A 19 -19.00 38.35 73.56
CA VAL A 19 -20.34 38.80 73.94
C VAL A 19 -20.56 40.26 73.56
N GLU A 20 -19.55 41.11 73.70
CA GLU A 20 -19.60 42.52 73.29
C GLU A 20 -19.68 42.64 71.76
N LEU A 21 -18.93 41.80 71.04
CA LEU A 21 -18.94 41.74 69.58
C LEU A 21 -20.32 41.34 69.05
N PHE A 22 -20.95 40.33 69.67
CA PHE A 22 -22.31 39.89 69.34
C PHE A 22 -23.36 40.98 69.62
N ARG A 23 -23.28 41.66 70.77
CA ARG A 23 -24.18 42.80 71.07
C ARG A 23 -24.02 43.94 70.06
N SER A 24 -22.79 44.25 69.64
CA SER A 24 -22.53 45.29 68.63
C SER A 24 -23.14 44.95 67.27
N LEU A 25 -23.08 43.68 66.86
CA LEU A 25 -23.71 43.18 65.63
C LEU A 25 -25.25 43.28 65.71
N PHE A 26 -25.84 42.94 66.86
CA PHE A 26 -27.29 43.07 67.07
C PHE A 26 -27.78 44.52 67.04
N GLN A 27 -26.98 45.47 67.53
CA GLN A 27 -27.30 46.90 67.44
C GLN A 27 -27.28 47.42 66.00
N GLN A 28 -26.49 46.79 65.13
CA GLN A 28 -26.36 47.16 63.72
C GLN A 28 -27.15 46.25 62.76
N LYS A 29 -28.13 45.48 63.27
CA LYS A 29 -28.94 44.54 62.49
C LYS A 29 -29.58 45.15 61.23
N TYR A 30 -29.98 46.43 61.27
CA TYR A 30 -30.55 47.12 60.10
C TYR A 30 -29.49 47.47 59.05
N LEU A 31 -28.25 47.74 59.45
CA LEU A 31 -27.13 47.94 58.53
C LEU A 31 -26.76 46.62 57.85
N ILE A 32 -26.66 45.54 58.62
CA ILE A 32 -26.40 44.19 58.09
C ILE A 32 -27.51 43.80 57.12
N LEU A 33 -28.78 44.00 57.49
CA LEU A 33 -29.94 43.72 56.64
C LEU A 33 -29.93 44.58 55.36
N ALA A 34 -29.63 45.88 55.46
CA ALA A 34 -29.61 46.78 54.30
C ALA A 34 -28.52 46.40 53.29
N VAL A 35 -27.30 46.12 53.77
CA VAL A 35 -26.19 45.68 52.92
C VAL A 35 -26.47 44.31 52.31
N ALA A 36 -26.99 43.37 53.09
CA ALA A 36 -27.38 42.06 52.59
C ALA A 36 -28.48 42.15 51.53
N CYS A 37 -29.50 42.98 51.75
CA CYS A 37 -30.58 43.20 50.80
C CYS A 37 -30.07 43.84 49.50
N LEU A 38 -29.21 44.84 49.57
CA LEU A 38 -28.63 45.51 48.40
C LEU A 38 -27.83 44.52 47.53
N ILE A 39 -26.95 43.74 48.15
CA ILE A 39 -26.11 42.75 47.43
C ILE A 39 -26.98 41.64 46.85
N THR A 40 -27.98 41.17 47.60
CA THR A 40 -28.92 40.15 47.11
C THR A 40 -29.76 40.66 45.94
N LEU A 41 -30.23 41.92 45.99
CA LEU A 41 -30.98 42.55 44.90
C LEU A 41 -30.11 42.71 43.66
N GLY A 42 -28.84 43.08 43.82
CA GLY A 42 -27.86 43.08 42.74
C GLY A 42 -27.66 41.69 42.11
N ALA A 43 -27.56 40.64 42.94
CA ALA A 43 -27.44 39.26 42.47
C ALA A 43 -28.70 38.77 41.72
N VAL A 44 -29.90 39.14 42.20
CA VAL A 44 -31.17 38.88 41.50
C VAL A 44 -31.19 39.60 40.15
N ALA A 45 -30.89 40.89 40.12
CA ALA A 45 -30.84 41.66 38.87
C ALA A 45 -29.89 41.01 37.85
N TYR A 46 -28.68 40.65 38.27
CA TYR A 46 -27.72 39.95 37.42
C TYR A 46 -28.25 38.59 36.94
N ALA A 47 -28.87 37.79 37.81
CA ALA A 47 -29.40 36.47 37.46
C ALA A 47 -30.50 36.50 36.37
N PHE A 48 -31.22 37.63 36.24
CA PHE A 48 -32.25 37.81 35.20
C PHE A 48 -31.76 38.59 33.97
N LEU A 49 -30.74 39.46 34.10
CA LEU A 49 -30.14 40.19 32.97
C LEU A 49 -29.10 39.38 32.19
N ALA A 50 -28.40 38.46 32.85
CA ALA A 50 -27.34 37.68 32.21
C ALA A 50 -27.92 36.78 31.10
N THR A 51 -27.20 36.72 29.96
CA THR A 51 -27.65 35.97 28.78
C THR A 51 -27.78 34.46 29.09
N PRO A 52 -28.95 33.85 28.84
CA PRO A 52 -29.12 32.43 29.05
C PRO A 52 -28.29 31.66 28.02
N HIS A 53 -27.62 30.61 28.48
CA HIS A 53 -26.88 29.68 27.64
C HIS A 53 -27.55 28.30 27.67
N TYR A 54 -27.73 27.74 26.50
CA TYR A 54 -28.35 26.44 26.25
C TYR A 54 -27.28 25.42 25.88
N GLN A 55 -27.59 24.14 26.07
CA GLN A 55 -26.71 23.04 25.72
C GLN A 55 -27.46 22.03 24.87
N VAL A 56 -26.87 21.65 23.75
CA VAL A 56 -27.36 20.55 22.90
C VAL A 56 -26.24 19.57 22.64
N GLN A 57 -26.58 18.32 22.35
CA GLN A 57 -25.61 17.27 22.08
C GLN A 57 -26.10 16.32 21.00
N SER A 58 -25.15 15.75 20.27
CA SER A 58 -25.37 14.66 19.34
C SER A 58 -24.43 13.50 19.69
N VAL A 59 -24.94 12.28 19.65
CA VAL A 59 -24.21 11.06 20.00
C VAL A 59 -24.26 10.08 18.84
N LEU A 60 -23.09 9.58 18.48
CA LEU A 60 -22.81 8.64 17.42
C LEU A 60 -22.34 7.32 18.01
N ARG A 61 -22.74 6.22 17.36
CA ARG A 61 -22.32 4.86 17.69
C ARG A 61 -21.76 4.16 16.45
N PRO A 62 -20.99 3.08 16.63
CA PRO A 62 -20.57 2.25 15.50
C PRO A 62 -21.80 1.73 14.75
N VAL A 63 -21.68 1.62 13.43
CA VAL A 63 -22.66 0.89 12.60
C VAL A 63 -22.54 -0.61 12.78
N ASP A 64 -23.56 -1.33 12.34
CA ASP A 64 -23.48 -2.79 12.20
C ASP A 64 -22.47 -3.14 11.10
N ARG A 65 -21.76 -4.27 11.25
CA ARG A 65 -20.72 -4.71 10.31
C ARG A 65 -21.19 -4.71 8.85
N GLY A 66 -22.43 -5.15 8.62
CA GLY A 66 -23.05 -5.20 7.30
C GLY A 66 -23.12 -3.86 6.56
N SER A 67 -23.11 -2.74 7.28
CA SER A 67 -23.19 -1.39 6.68
C SER A 67 -21.90 -1.00 5.93
N LEU A 68 -20.79 -1.71 6.20
CA LEU A 68 -19.48 -1.49 5.58
C LEU A 68 -19.09 -2.66 4.65
N ASP A 69 -19.93 -3.69 4.50
CA ASP A 69 -19.62 -4.89 3.72
C ASP A 69 -19.46 -4.58 2.23
N GLU A 70 -20.21 -3.61 1.68
CA GLU A 70 -20.06 -3.20 0.28
C GLU A 70 -18.69 -2.55 0.03
N LEU A 71 -18.20 -1.74 0.98
CA LEU A 71 -16.87 -1.11 0.90
C LEU A 71 -15.78 -2.17 1.09
N ASN A 72 -15.87 -2.95 2.16
CA ASN A 72 -14.88 -3.97 2.52
C ASN A 72 -14.84 -5.12 1.50
N GLY A 73 -15.99 -5.45 0.91
CA GLY A 73 -16.14 -6.46 -0.13
C GLY A 73 -15.43 -6.11 -1.45
N THR A 74 -15.03 -4.85 -1.65
CA THR A 74 -14.16 -4.47 -2.77
C THR A 74 -12.77 -5.12 -2.68
N GLY A 75 -12.32 -5.50 -1.48
CA GLY A 75 -10.96 -6.01 -1.25
C GLY A 75 -9.85 -4.99 -1.51
N VAL A 76 -10.19 -3.71 -1.64
CA VAL A 76 -9.25 -2.60 -1.88
C VAL A 76 -9.15 -1.69 -0.66
N TYR A 77 -10.26 -1.45 0.04
CA TYR A 77 -10.32 -0.60 1.22
C TYR A 77 -10.98 -1.38 2.36
N GLU A 78 -10.37 -1.34 3.54
CA GLU A 78 -10.92 -1.96 4.75
C GLU A 78 -11.21 -0.88 5.79
N LEU A 79 -12.42 -0.90 6.33
CA LEU A 79 -12.87 -0.03 7.40
C LEU A 79 -13.69 -0.81 8.41
N THR A 80 -13.25 -0.81 9.67
CA THR A 80 -14.03 -1.39 10.76
C THR A 80 -15.02 -0.36 11.33
N PRO A 81 -16.15 -0.79 11.96
CA PRO A 81 -17.09 0.14 12.58
C PRO A 81 -16.48 1.04 13.67
N ALA A 82 -15.50 0.52 14.42
CA ALA A 82 -14.80 1.28 15.46
C ALA A 82 -13.88 2.35 14.84
N GLU A 83 -13.17 2.03 13.76
CA GLU A 83 -12.35 3.00 13.03
C GLU A 83 -13.20 4.06 12.33
N ALA A 84 -14.34 3.67 11.75
CA ALA A 84 -15.28 4.61 11.15
C ALA A 84 -15.78 5.61 12.20
N LEU A 85 -16.17 5.13 13.39
CA LEU A 85 -16.55 5.99 14.51
C LEU A 85 -15.40 6.90 14.96
N SER A 86 -14.19 6.36 15.07
CA SER A 86 -12.99 7.10 15.48
C SER A 86 -12.65 8.22 14.49
N ARG A 87 -12.72 7.95 13.18
CA ARG A 87 -12.47 8.93 12.12
C ARG A 87 -13.49 10.07 12.14
N VAL A 88 -14.78 9.75 12.24
CA VAL A 88 -15.84 10.76 12.39
C VAL A 88 -15.63 11.57 13.68
N GLY A 89 -15.25 10.91 14.78
CA GLY A 89 -14.89 11.57 16.03
C GLY A 89 -13.71 12.55 15.89
N ALA A 90 -12.66 12.13 15.19
CA ALA A 90 -11.52 12.98 14.88
C ALA A 90 -11.93 14.19 14.04
N GLY A 91 -12.76 14.00 13.01
CA GLY A 91 -13.34 15.08 12.20
C GLY A 91 -14.17 16.07 13.03
N LEU A 92 -15.03 15.58 13.93
CA LEU A 92 -15.81 16.43 14.84
C LEU A 92 -14.95 17.22 15.82
N SER A 93 -13.80 16.66 16.22
CA SER A 93 -12.83 17.33 17.11
C SER A 93 -11.90 18.30 16.38
N SER A 94 -11.77 18.16 15.06
CA SER A 94 -10.81 18.90 14.24
C SER A 94 -11.18 20.38 14.16
N TYR A 95 -10.18 21.23 14.41
CA TYR A 95 -10.29 22.67 14.21
C TYR A 95 -10.65 23.01 12.76
N GLU A 96 -10.00 22.34 11.80
CA GLU A 96 -10.17 22.59 10.37
C GLU A 96 -11.60 22.28 9.92
N SER A 97 -12.15 21.13 10.30
CA SER A 97 -13.51 20.72 9.95
C SER A 97 -14.55 21.68 10.52
N ARG A 98 -14.38 22.11 11.77
CA ARG A 98 -15.26 23.10 12.40
C ARG A 98 -15.17 24.48 11.75
N LEU A 99 -13.95 24.91 11.39
CA LEU A 99 -13.74 26.18 10.70
C LEU A 99 -14.35 26.16 9.29
N ALA A 100 -14.18 25.06 8.54
CA ALA A 100 -14.78 24.87 7.23
C ALA A 100 -16.31 24.96 7.34
N PHE A 101 -16.92 24.21 8.26
CA PHE A 101 -18.36 24.29 8.52
C PHE A 101 -18.81 25.72 8.86
N PHE A 102 -18.05 26.44 9.71
CA PHE A 102 -18.36 27.81 10.08
C PHE A 102 -18.30 28.78 8.89
N ARG A 103 -17.31 28.61 8.00
CA ARG A 103 -17.16 29.41 6.78
C ARG A 103 -18.29 29.17 5.78
N ASP A 104 -18.74 27.93 5.67
CA ASP A 104 -19.79 27.53 4.72
C ASP A 104 -21.20 27.88 5.24
N ASN A 105 -21.36 28.05 6.56
CA ASN A 105 -22.66 28.26 7.22
C ASN A 105 -22.73 29.59 7.99
N GLN A 106 -22.13 30.67 7.47
CA GLN A 106 -22.05 31.97 8.16
C GLN A 106 -23.40 32.52 8.64
N ALA A 107 -24.48 32.23 7.93
CA ALA A 107 -25.84 32.65 8.30
C ALA A 107 -26.25 32.13 9.69
N LEU A 108 -25.83 30.90 10.05
CA LEU A 108 -26.11 30.30 11.36
C LEU A 108 -25.37 31.00 12.51
N PHE A 109 -24.31 31.76 12.20
CA PHE A 109 -23.43 32.39 13.18
C PHE A 109 -23.48 33.93 13.16
N SER A 110 -24.47 34.51 12.48
CA SER A 110 -24.64 35.96 12.33
C SER A 110 -24.68 36.71 13.67
N GLY A 111 -25.23 36.10 14.72
CA GLY A 111 -25.25 36.67 16.08
C GLY A 111 -23.90 36.68 16.83
N LEU A 112 -22.86 36.04 16.28
CA LEU A 112 -21.52 35.98 16.89
C LEU A 112 -20.52 36.95 16.25
N VAL A 113 -20.82 37.47 15.05
CA VAL A 113 -19.91 38.36 14.31
C VAL A 113 -20.02 39.78 14.87
N THR A 114 -18.97 40.22 15.56
CA THR A 114 -18.87 41.58 16.09
C THR A 114 -18.16 42.53 15.11
N PRO A 115 -18.60 43.79 14.98
CA PRO A 115 -17.91 44.78 14.15
C PRO A 115 -16.42 44.89 14.52
N GLY A 116 -15.54 44.85 13.51
CA GLY A 116 -14.10 45.01 13.68
C GLY A 116 -13.32 43.73 14.04
N ARG A 117 -13.96 42.56 14.11
CA ARG A 117 -13.27 41.26 14.21
C ARG A 117 -13.34 40.51 12.88
N SER A 118 -12.30 39.72 12.58
CA SER A 118 -12.37 38.78 11.46
C SER A 118 -13.30 37.61 11.78
N LEU A 119 -13.76 36.93 10.74
CA LEU A 119 -14.58 35.73 10.83
C LEU A 119 -13.88 34.64 11.65
N GLU A 120 -12.57 34.45 11.43
CA GLU A 120 -11.73 33.50 12.16
C GLU A 120 -11.59 33.86 13.64
N GLN A 121 -11.49 35.16 13.98
CA GLN A 121 -11.43 35.60 15.37
C GLN A 121 -12.75 35.36 16.11
N ALA A 122 -13.88 35.56 15.44
CA ALA A 122 -15.19 35.23 15.98
C ALA A 122 -15.35 33.72 16.18
N PHE A 123 -14.93 32.93 15.19
CA PHE A 123 -14.90 31.47 15.29
C PHE A 123 -14.02 30.98 16.43
N GLU A 124 -12.79 31.46 16.56
CA GLU A 124 -11.86 31.00 17.61
C GLU A 124 -12.39 31.28 19.01
N ALA A 125 -13.00 32.46 19.21
CA ALA A 125 -13.64 32.80 20.48
C ALA A 125 -14.81 31.85 20.83
N PHE A 126 -15.61 31.50 19.82
CA PHE A 126 -16.72 30.55 19.95
C PHE A 126 -16.20 29.12 20.19
N ASN A 127 -15.33 28.61 19.33
CA ASN A 127 -14.84 27.24 19.33
C ASN A 127 -14.18 26.84 20.66
N ARG A 128 -13.40 27.75 21.29
CA ARG A 128 -12.72 27.49 22.57
C ARG A 128 -13.65 27.13 23.73
N SER A 129 -14.86 27.66 23.73
CA SER A 129 -15.76 27.58 24.88
C SER A 129 -17.08 26.86 24.59
N ALA A 130 -17.46 26.76 23.32
CA ALA A 130 -18.76 26.27 22.93
C ALA A 130 -18.78 24.74 22.76
N PHE A 131 -17.75 24.14 22.14
CA PHE A 131 -17.76 22.71 21.83
C PHE A 131 -17.09 21.86 22.90
N THR A 132 -17.68 20.71 23.21
CA THR A 132 -17.11 19.69 24.10
C THR A 132 -17.32 18.31 23.48
N MET A 133 -16.26 17.50 23.40
CA MET A 133 -16.36 16.12 22.91
C MET A 133 -16.93 15.21 24.00
N LEU A 134 -17.83 14.33 23.61
CA LEU A 134 -18.39 13.27 24.45
C LEU A 134 -17.76 11.95 23.99
N GLN A 135 -17.06 11.26 24.89
CA GLN A 135 -16.40 9.98 24.56
C GLN A 135 -16.39 9.07 25.78
N VAL A 136 -16.21 7.78 25.55
CA VAL A 136 -16.00 6.79 26.62
C VAL A 136 -14.75 7.15 27.40
N ASP A 137 -14.85 7.18 28.73
CA ASP A 137 -13.69 7.44 29.61
C ASP A 137 -12.73 6.24 29.53
N PRO A 138 -11.49 6.42 29.03
CA PRO A 138 -10.53 5.32 28.89
C PRO A 138 -10.17 4.67 30.23
N LYS A 139 -10.46 5.33 31.36
CA LYS A 139 -10.22 4.81 32.71
C LYS A 139 -11.37 3.95 33.25
N ARG A 140 -12.47 3.79 32.50
CA ARG A 140 -13.63 2.98 32.88
C ARG A 140 -13.82 1.78 31.94
N PRO A 141 -13.17 0.64 32.23
CA PRO A 141 -13.18 -0.54 31.34
C PRO A 141 -14.54 -1.24 31.22
N ASN A 142 -15.52 -0.93 32.07
CA ASN A 142 -16.86 -1.55 32.05
C ASN A 142 -17.89 -0.76 31.21
N SER A 143 -17.44 -0.08 30.16
CA SER A 143 -18.32 0.68 29.27
C SER A 143 -19.00 -0.28 28.29
N LEU A 144 -20.33 -0.40 28.38
CA LEU A 144 -21.12 -1.40 27.63
C LEU A 144 -21.16 -1.16 26.11
N SER A 145 -20.76 0.03 25.64
CA SER A 145 -20.74 0.36 24.20
C SER A 145 -19.86 1.57 23.89
N GLU A 146 -19.11 1.51 22.79
CA GLU A 146 -18.39 2.65 22.23
C GLU A 146 -19.37 3.73 21.73
N PHE A 147 -19.03 4.99 21.99
CA PHE A 147 -19.74 6.14 21.45
C PHE A 147 -18.80 7.33 21.32
N VAL A 148 -19.09 8.19 20.36
CA VAL A 148 -18.48 9.51 20.22
C VAL A 148 -19.60 10.51 20.01
N GLY A 149 -19.50 11.68 20.61
CA GLY A 149 -20.49 12.73 20.45
C GLY A 149 -19.87 14.11 20.56
N ILE A 150 -20.68 15.11 20.24
CA ILE A 150 -20.31 16.50 20.36
C ILE A 150 -21.43 17.24 21.08
N SER A 151 -21.05 18.03 22.08
CA SER A 151 -21.92 18.93 22.81
C SER A 151 -21.58 20.36 22.44
N LEU A 152 -22.60 21.19 22.29
CA LEU A 152 -22.48 22.62 22.05
C LEU A 152 -23.18 23.40 23.16
N THR A 153 -22.46 24.32 23.80
CA THR A 153 -23.02 25.33 24.69
C THR A 153 -23.07 26.66 23.95
N TYR A 154 -24.25 27.27 23.85
CA TYR A 154 -24.46 28.47 23.03
C TYR A 154 -25.37 29.49 23.73
N PRO A 155 -25.18 30.79 23.47
CA PRO A 155 -26.05 31.84 23.99
C PRO A 155 -27.41 31.83 23.30
N ASN A 156 -28.42 32.38 23.98
CA ASN A 156 -29.73 32.63 23.38
C ASN A 156 -29.61 33.48 22.10
N GLY A 157 -30.32 33.09 21.04
CA GLY A 157 -30.27 33.73 19.72
C GLY A 157 -29.40 33.02 18.68
N LEU A 158 -28.66 31.97 19.06
CA LEU A 158 -27.99 31.05 18.12
C LEU A 158 -28.82 29.77 17.96
N ASP A 159 -28.95 29.26 16.74
CA ASP A 159 -29.55 27.95 16.50
C ASP A 159 -28.52 26.83 16.73
N GLY A 160 -28.35 26.45 18.00
CA GLY A 160 -27.40 25.40 18.36
C GLY A 160 -27.77 24.02 17.81
N VAL A 161 -29.05 23.76 17.55
CA VAL A 161 -29.52 22.48 16.99
C VAL A 161 -29.07 22.34 15.54
N ALA A 162 -29.30 23.36 14.72
CA ALA A 162 -28.84 23.38 13.34
C ALA A 162 -27.31 23.31 13.25
N VAL A 163 -26.59 23.98 14.17
CA VAL A 163 -25.12 23.94 14.21
C VAL A 163 -24.61 22.53 14.49
N VAL A 164 -25.11 21.84 15.52
CA VAL A 164 -24.61 20.49 15.88
C VAL A 164 -25.00 19.46 14.82
N ASN A 165 -26.27 19.41 14.41
CA ASN A 165 -26.71 18.43 13.42
C ASN A 165 -26.05 18.71 12.05
N GLY A 166 -25.91 19.98 11.67
CA GLY A 166 -25.23 20.38 10.44
C GLY A 166 -23.74 20.05 10.45
N LEU A 167 -23.03 20.28 11.56
CA LEU A 167 -21.62 19.94 11.67
C LEU A 167 -21.40 18.42 11.58
N VAL A 168 -22.25 17.63 12.24
CA VAL A 168 -22.20 16.16 12.13
C VAL A 168 -22.42 15.73 10.67
N ALA A 169 -23.44 16.27 10.00
CA ALA A 169 -23.70 15.96 8.60
C ALA A 169 -22.53 16.34 7.68
N ALA A 170 -21.94 17.53 7.86
CA ALA A 170 -20.82 18.02 7.07
C ALA A 170 -19.56 17.16 7.27
N VAL A 171 -19.26 16.75 8.50
CA VAL A 171 -18.13 15.84 8.78
C VAL A 171 -18.37 14.47 8.16
N LEU A 172 -19.58 13.93 8.24
CA LEU A 172 -19.90 12.64 7.61
C LEU A 172 -19.72 12.69 6.10
N GLU A 173 -20.15 13.77 5.46
CA GLU A 173 -19.99 13.93 4.02
C GLU A 173 -18.53 14.11 3.61
N ALA A 174 -17.76 14.93 4.34
CA ALA A 174 -16.33 15.09 4.11
C ALA A 174 -15.56 13.77 4.28
N GLU A 175 -15.92 12.93 5.26
CA GLU A 175 -15.30 11.60 5.43
C GLU A 175 -15.69 10.64 4.30
N ARG A 176 -16.92 10.69 3.79
CA ARG A 176 -17.33 9.89 2.61
C ARG A 176 -16.55 10.29 1.37
N GLU A 177 -16.39 11.58 1.12
CA GLU A 177 -15.59 12.08 -0.02
C GLU A 177 -14.12 11.68 0.09
N ARG A 178 -13.57 11.74 1.31
CA ARG A 178 -12.20 11.28 1.59
C ARG A 178 -12.04 9.80 1.28
N ILE A 179 -12.95 8.95 1.77
CA ILE A 179 -12.96 7.51 1.48
C ILE A 179 -13.10 7.25 -0.02
N ALA A 180 -13.96 8.01 -0.72
CA ALA A 180 -14.11 7.91 -2.17
C ALA A 180 -12.79 8.18 -2.92
N THR A 181 -12.08 9.21 -2.46
CA THR A 181 -10.80 9.62 -3.04
C THR A 181 -9.71 8.59 -2.75
N ASP A 182 -9.59 8.14 -1.51
CA ASP A 182 -8.65 7.11 -1.10
C ASP A 182 -8.86 5.82 -1.91
N LEU A 183 -10.12 5.37 -2.05
CA LEU A 183 -10.47 4.18 -2.83
C LEU A 183 -10.02 4.33 -4.29
N LYS A 184 -10.28 5.47 -4.92
CA LYS A 184 -9.83 5.74 -6.31
C LYS A 184 -8.31 5.67 -6.44
N VAL A 185 -7.58 6.25 -5.49
CA VAL A 185 -6.11 6.23 -5.48
C VAL A 185 -5.59 4.81 -5.30
N LEU A 186 -6.15 4.04 -4.38
CA LEU A 186 -5.76 2.65 -4.15
C LEU A 186 -6.03 1.76 -5.37
N ILE A 187 -7.20 1.91 -6.00
CA ILE A 187 -7.52 1.20 -7.26
C ILE A 187 -6.51 1.56 -8.34
N ALA A 188 -6.21 2.85 -8.53
CA ALA A 188 -5.25 3.31 -9.55
C ALA A 188 -3.85 2.74 -9.30
N ASN A 189 -3.37 2.76 -8.05
CA ASN A 189 -2.07 2.20 -7.68
C ASN A 189 -2.00 0.69 -7.92
N ARG A 190 -3.07 -0.05 -7.60
CA ARG A 190 -3.13 -1.50 -7.81
C ARG A 190 -3.17 -1.85 -9.30
N LEU A 191 -3.95 -1.12 -10.09
CA LEU A 191 -3.98 -1.25 -11.55
C LEU A 191 -2.61 -0.99 -12.18
N PHE A 192 -1.95 0.09 -11.75
CA PHE A 192 -0.60 0.41 -12.21
C PHE A 192 0.40 -0.70 -11.87
N SER A 193 0.33 -1.26 -10.66
CA SER A 193 1.18 -2.40 -10.28
C SER A 193 0.92 -3.64 -11.15
N LEU A 194 -0.34 -3.95 -11.47
CA LEU A 194 -0.67 -5.06 -12.36
C LEU A 194 -0.15 -4.82 -13.79
N GLU A 195 -0.28 -3.60 -14.30
CA GLU A 195 0.25 -3.23 -15.62
C GLU A 195 1.77 -3.40 -15.68
N GLN A 196 2.50 -2.94 -14.65
CA GLN A 196 3.95 -3.17 -14.55
C GLN A 196 4.32 -4.66 -14.53
N LYS A 197 3.55 -5.51 -13.85
CA LYS A 197 3.78 -6.96 -13.84
C LYS A 197 3.55 -7.58 -15.21
N ILE A 198 2.49 -7.17 -15.92
CA ILE A 198 2.19 -7.62 -17.27
C ILE A 198 3.32 -7.26 -18.22
N GLU A 199 3.77 -6.01 -18.20
CA GLU A 199 4.87 -5.54 -19.06
C GLU A 199 6.19 -6.24 -18.74
N ALA A 200 6.52 -6.42 -17.45
CA ALA A 200 7.70 -7.18 -17.05
C ALA A 200 7.65 -8.65 -17.52
N ALA A 201 6.48 -9.29 -17.45
CA ALA A 201 6.31 -10.66 -17.91
C ALA A 201 6.43 -10.78 -19.43
N ARG A 202 5.89 -9.82 -20.18
CA ARG A 202 6.05 -9.74 -21.64
C ARG A 202 7.52 -9.61 -22.04
N ALA A 203 8.23 -8.65 -21.45
CA ALA A 203 9.66 -8.45 -21.70
C ALA A 203 10.49 -9.69 -21.32
N SER A 204 10.15 -10.34 -20.19
CA SER A 204 10.83 -11.58 -19.78
C SER A 204 10.56 -12.74 -20.73
N TYR A 205 9.35 -12.86 -21.28
CA TYR A 205 9.02 -13.89 -22.25
C TYR A 205 9.74 -13.65 -23.58
N GLU A 206 9.76 -12.42 -24.06
CA GLU A 206 10.49 -12.02 -25.27
C GLU A 206 11.98 -12.34 -25.16
N ALA A 207 12.63 -11.92 -24.08
CA ALA A 207 14.03 -12.22 -23.82
C ALA A 207 14.31 -13.74 -23.71
N SER A 208 13.41 -14.49 -23.06
CA SER A 208 13.54 -15.95 -22.97
C SER A 208 13.37 -16.64 -24.33
N LYS A 209 12.46 -16.14 -25.16
CA LYS A 209 12.21 -16.64 -26.53
C LYS A 209 13.43 -16.38 -27.41
N GLU A 210 13.98 -15.16 -27.38
CA GLU A 210 15.20 -14.81 -28.11
C GLU A 210 16.39 -15.67 -27.69
N ALA A 211 16.58 -15.86 -26.37
CA ALA A 211 17.64 -16.73 -25.86
C ALA A 211 17.46 -18.19 -26.31
N GLN A 212 16.22 -18.69 -26.35
CA GLN A 212 15.92 -20.04 -26.84
C GLN A 212 16.20 -20.18 -28.34
N ILE A 213 15.83 -19.19 -29.15
CA ILE A 213 16.13 -19.17 -30.58
C ILE A 213 17.64 -19.15 -30.80
N ALA A 214 18.37 -18.29 -30.08
CA ALA A 214 19.82 -18.21 -30.17
C ALA A 214 20.50 -19.54 -29.81
N ALA A 215 20.07 -20.20 -28.74
CA ALA A 215 20.59 -21.50 -28.34
C ALA A 215 20.35 -22.60 -29.39
N LEU A 216 19.14 -22.64 -29.97
CA LEU A 216 18.81 -23.58 -31.05
C LEU A 216 19.68 -23.34 -32.29
N LEU A 217 19.86 -22.08 -32.69
CA LEU A 217 20.68 -21.73 -33.85
C LEU A 217 22.18 -22.00 -33.61
N GLU A 218 22.67 -21.82 -32.40
CA GLU A 218 24.04 -22.15 -32.00
C GLU A 218 24.26 -23.67 -32.05
N GLU A 219 23.32 -24.46 -31.54
CA GLU A 219 23.34 -25.92 -31.64
C GLU A 219 23.33 -26.39 -33.10
N ASP A 220 22.44 -25.83 -33.94
CA ASP A 220 22.38 -26.12 -35.37
C ASP A 220 23.69 -25.73 -36.10
N ALA A 221 24.31 -24.61 -35.72
CA ALA A 221 25.59 -24.18 -36.29
C ALA A 221 26.72 -25.14 -35.93
N LEU A 222 26.79 -25.57 -34.67
CA LEU A 222 27.78 -26.54 -34.21
C LEU A 222 27.62 -27.90 -34.90
N GLN A 223 26.40 -28.42 -34.95
CA GLN A 223 26.11 -29.71 -35.61
C GLN A 223 26.46 -29.65 -37.11
N ARG A 224 26.12 -28.55 -37.80
CA ARG A 224 26.52 -28.37 -39.21
C ARG A 224 28.03 -28.35 -39.39
N ALA A 225 28.77 -27.67 -38.52
CA ALA A 225 30.23 -27.63 -38.59
C ALA A 225 30.84 -29.03 -38.41
N GLN A 226 30.36 -29.78 -37.41
CA GLN A 226 30.82 -31.15 -37.14
C GLN A 226 30.54 -32.10 -38.32
N LEU A 227 29.34 -32.03 -38.89
CA LEU A 227 28.97 -32.84 -40.06
C LEU A 227 29.76 -32.45 -41.32
N GLN A 228 30.06 -31.16 -41.50
CA GLN A 228 30.93 -30.71 -42.59
C GLN A 228 32.37 -31.20 -42.43
N ASP A 229 32.91 -31.17 -41.22
CA ASP A 229 34.23 -31.71 -40.90
C ASP A 229 34.28 -33.23 -41.14
N GLU A 230 33.26 -33.99 -40.69
CA GLU A 230 33.14 -35.43 -40.93
C GLU A 230 33.07 -35.74 -42.44
N LEU A 231 32.25 -35.00 -43.18
CA LEU A 231 32.09 -35.18 -44.62
C LEU A 231 33.37 -34.84 -45.39
N GLN A 232 34.10 -33.79 -44.99
CA GLN A 232 35.41 -33.46 -45.56
C GLN A 232 36.44 -34.56 -45.26
N ALA A 233 36.44 -35.11 -44.05
CA ALA A 233 37.33 -36.21 -43.66
C ALA A 233 37.04 -37.48 -44.47
N LEU A 234 35.76 -37.88 -44.60
CA LEU A 234 35.34 -39.05 -45.39
C LEU A 234 35.71 -38.89 -46.87
N ARG A 235 35.43 -37.74 -47.49
CA ARG A 235 35.83 -37.45 -48.87
C ARG A 235 37.36 -37.50 -49.03
N GLY A 236 38.10 -37.02 -48.04
CA GLY A 236 39.56 -37.11 -47.97
C GLY A 236 40.04 -38.56 -47.94
N GLU A 237 39.47 -39.39 -47.06
CA GLU A 237 39.81 -40.82 -46.94
C GLU A 237 39.54 -41.56 -48.26
N LEU A 238 38.36 -41.36 -48.86
CA LEU A 238 37.99 -41.99 -50.13
C LEU A 238 38.95 -41.60 -51.25
N LYS A 239 39.34 -40.33 -51.32
CA LYS A 239 40.34 -39.85 -52.28
C LYS A 239 41.69 -40.55 -52.07
N THR A 240 42.18 -40.64 -50.82
CA THR A 240 43.42 -41.35 -50.49
C THR A 240 43.33 -42.83 -50.84
N ARG A 241 42.20 -43.49 -50.57
CA ARG A 241 41.95 -44.89 -50.93
C ARG A 241 42.01 -45.09 -52.45
N ARG A 242 41.41 -44.19 -53.23
CA ARG A 242 41.47 -44.20 -54.69
C ARG A 242 42.90 -43.99 -55.21
N GLU A 243 43.64 -43.03 -54.65
CA GLU A 243 45.04 -42.78 -55.03
C GLU A 243 45.96 -43.98 -54.73
N ASN A 244 45.79 -44.61 -53.57
CA ASN A 244 46.51 -45.83 -53.22
C ASN A 244 46.15 -46.99 -54.17
N ARG A 245 44.87 -47.12 -54.54
CA ARG A 245 44.44 -48.11 -55.54
C ARG A 245 45.08 -47.86 -56.89
N ILE A 246 45.14 -46.62 -57.36
CA ILE A 246 45.82 -46.26 -58.62
C ILE A 246 47.30 -46.66 -58.57
N LYS A 247 48.02 -46.35 -57.49
CA LYS A 247 49.43 -46.76 -57.33
C LYS A 247 49.60 -48.28 -57.37
N SER A 248 48.73 -49.02 -56.67
CA SER A 248 48.75 -50.49 -56.70
C SER A 248 48.46 -51.06 -58.10
N LEU A 249 47.61 -50.39 -58.87
CA LEU A 249 47.34 -50.75 -60.26
C LEU A 249 48.54 -50.44 -61.16
N ASP A 250 49.22 -49.31 -60.96
CA ASP A 250 50.43 -48.97 -61.73
C ASP A 250 51.55 -50.00 -61.52
N GLU A 251 51.79 -50.42 -60.27
CA GLU A 251 52.74 -51.51 -59.97
C GLU A 251 52.33 -52.82 -60.65
N ALA A 252 51.05 -53.19 -60.56
CA ALA A 252 50.53 -54.42 -61.19
C ALA A 252 50.60 -54.37 -62.72
N ILE A 253 50.34 -53.22 -63.35
CA ILE A 253 50.47 -53.00 -64.79
C ILE A 253 51.93 -53.19 -65.21
N GLN A 254 52.89 -52.59 -64.50
CA GLN A 254 54.32 -52.75 -64.81
C GLN A 254 54.76 -54.21 -64.73
N ILE A 255 54.33 -54.94 -63.70
CA ILE A 255 54.64 -56.37 -63.55
C ILE A 255 54.00 -57.17 -64.69
N ALA A 256 52.71 -56.95 -64.99
CA ALA A 256 51.99 -57.64 -66.05
C ALA A 256 52.64 -57.41 -67.43
N GLU A 257 53.03 -56.17 -67.75
CA GLU A 257 53.77 -55.83 -68.98
C GLU A 257 55.13 -56.54 -69.05
N SER A 258 55.88 -56.55 -67.94
CA SER A 258 57.19 -57.23 -67.88
C SER A 258 57.09 -58.75 -68.06
N LEU A 259 55.96 -59.34 -67.64
CA LEU A 259 55.67 -60.76 -67.76
C LEU A 259 54.96 -61.13 -69.07
N GLY A 260 54.61 -60.15 -69.92
CA GLY A 260 53.89 -60.37 -71.18
C GLY A 260 52.42 -60.78 -71.00
N ILE A 261 51.81 -60.46 -69.86
CA ILE A 261 50.41 -60.79 -69.55
C ILE A 261 49.51 -59.64 -70.02
N GLU A 262 48.98 -59.72 -71.23
CA GLU A 262 48.10 -58.67 -71.79
C GLU A 262 46.64 -58.83 -71.33
N LYS A 263 46.14 -60.06 -71.31
CA LYS A 263 44.75 -60.41 -70.99
C LYS A 263 44.64 -61.18 -69.67
N PRO A 264 43.46 -61.20 -69.03
CA PRO A 264 43.26 -61.95 -67.79
C PRO A 264 43.68 -63.41 -67.93
N THR A 265 44.53 -63.87 -67.01
CA THR A 265 44.99 -65.26 -66.92
C THR A 265 44.99 -65.70 -65.46
N THR A 266 45.16 -66.99 -65.21
CA THR A 266 45.36 -67.53 -63.85
C THR A 266 46.76 -68.13 -63.75
N PRO A 267 47.32 -68.30 -62.53
CA PRO A 267 48.60 -68.98 -62.35
C PRO A 267 48.69 -70.33 -63.07
N SER A 268 47.59 -71.10 -63.11
CA SER A 268 47.54 -72.37 -63.85
C SER A 268 47.57 -72.17 -65.36
N ALA A 269 46.75 -71.26 -65.89
CA ALA A 269 46.71 -70.98 -67.33
C ALA A 269 48.05 -70.42 -67.86
N MET A 270 48.79 -69.67 -67.04
CA MET A 270 50.12 -69.17 -67.38
C MET A 270 51.19 -70.27 -67.37
N ALA A 271 51.13 -71.20 -66.42
CA ALA A 271 52.03 -72.36 -66.36
C ALA A 271 51.81 -73.34 -67.53
N ASP A 272 50.54 -73.51 -67.94
CA ASP A 272 50.16 -74.37 -69.07
C ASP A 272 50.56 -73.76 -70.42
N ALA A 273 50.54 -72.43 -70.55
CA ALA A 273 51.02 -71.74 -71.77
C ALA A 273 52.52 -71.98 -72.06
N GLN A 274 53.31 -72.35 -71.04
CA GLN A 274 54.75 -72.62 -71.15
C GLN A 274 55.09 -74.10 -71.38
N ARG A 275 54.13 -75.04 -71.30
CA ARG A 275 54.36 -76.49 -71.52
C ARG A 275 53.25 -77.10 -72.36
N GLN A 276 53.59 -77.68 -73.51
CA GLN A 276 52.66 -78.46 -74.33
C GLN A 276 52.21 -79.74 -73.59
N GLY A 277 51.14 -79.66 -72.81
CA GLY A 277 50.52 -80.80 -72.15
C GLY A 277 49.33 -80.40 -71.29
N GLN A 278 48.12 -80.78 -71.70
CA GLN A 278 46.86 -80.40 -71.05
C GLN A 278 46.66 -81.20 -69.76
N VAL A 279 46.91 -80.60 -68.60
CA VAL A 279 46.64 -81.20 -67.28
C VAL A 279 45.62 -80.33 -66.54
N VAL A 280 44.39 -80.81 -66.39
CA VAL A 280 43.34 -80.09 -65.65
C VAL A 280 43.66 -80.14 -64.16
N ARG A 281 43.99 -78.99 -63.57
CA ARG A 281 44.13 -78.82 -62.11
C ARG A 281 42.95 -78.02 -61.56
N THR A 282 42.27 -78.59 -60.58
CA THR A 282 41.26 -77.89 -59.80
C THR A 282 41.95 -77.00 -58.77
N GLU A 283 41.90 -75.68 -58.98
CA GLU A 283 42.46 -74.70 -58.06
C GLU A 283 41.62 -74.66 -56.77
N VAL A 284 42.21 -75.04 -55.64
CA VAL A 284 41.64 -74.81 -54.30
C VAL A 284 42.05 -73.40 -53.88
N ASN A 285 41.20 -72.44 -54.18
CA ASN A 285 41.50 -71.02 -54.05
C ASN A 285 41.35 -70.55 -52.59
N SER A 286 42.46 -70.40 -51.87
CA SER A 286 42.49 -69.77 -50.52
C SER A 286 43.63 -68.76 -50.36
N ARG A 287 44.23 -68.29 -51.47
CA ARG A 287 45.21 -67.20 -51.47
C ARG A 287 44.80 -66.17 -52.52
N GLU A 288 44.82 -64.90 -52.14
CA GLU A 288 44.51 -63.79 -53.05
C GLU A 288 45.41 -63.86 -54.29
N ILE A 289 44.79 -63.93 -55.46
CA ILE A 289 45.49 -63.95 -56.75
C ILE A 289 46.10 -62.55 -56.95
N PRO A 290 47.42 -62.43 -57.17
CA PRO A 290 48.04 -61.13 -57.41
C PRO A 290 47.43 -60.38 -58.58
N LEU A 291 47.31 -59.05 -58.47
CA LEU A 291 46.59 -58.21 -59.44
C LEU A 291 47.12 -58.30 -60.87
N TYR A 292 48.43 -58.51 -61.07
CA TYR A 292 49.06 -58.59 -62.40
C TYR A 292 48.52 -59.74 -63.28
N PHE A 293 47.88 -60.75 -62.69
CA PHE A 293 47.22 -61.82 -63.43
C PHE A 293 45.94 -61.36 -64.16
N MET A 294 45.34 -60.22 -63.80
CA MET A 294 44.23 -59.64 -64.56
C MET A 294 44.64 -59.12 -65.95
N GLY A 295 45.94 -59.00 -66.23
CA GLY A 295 46.48 -58.54 -67.50
C GLY A 295 46.52 -57.02 -67.65
N SER A 296 47.47 -56.54 -68.45
CA SER A 296 47.77 -55.12 -68.58
C SER A 296 46.62 -54.30 -69.20
N GLU A 297 45.83 -54.87 -70.12
CA GLU A 297 44.69 -54.16 -70.74
C GLU A 297 43.58 -53.85 -69.72
N ALA A 298 43.18 -54.85 -68.93
CA ALA A 298 42.11 -54.69 -67.94
C ALA A 298 42.52 -53.74 -66.81
N LEU A 299 43.76 -53.86 -66.32
CA LEU A 299 44.29 -53.00 -65.27
C LEU A 299 44.44 -51.54 -65.74
N LYS A 300 44.87 -51.31 -66.99
CA LYS A 300 44.92 -49.95 -67.59
C LYS A 300 43.54 -49.32 -67.68
N ALA A 301 42.53 -50.09 -68.09
CA ALA A 301 41.15 -49.62 -68.16
C ALA A 301 40.59 -49.27 -66.76
N GLU A 302 40.83 -50.09 -65.74
CA GLU A 302 40.42 -49.79 -64.36
C GLU A 302 41.12 -48.52 -63.83
N ARG A 303 42.42 -48.40 -64.08
CA ARG A 303 43.19 -47.21 -63.67
C ARG A 303 42.68 -45.95 -64.35
N GLU A 304 42.41 -45.99 -65.66
CA GLU A 304 41.86 -44.85 -66.41
C GLU A 304 40.47 -44.46 -65.91
N ALA A 305 39.62 -45.44 -65.58
CA ALA A 305 38.32 -45.19 -64.97
C ALA A 305 38.44 -44.53 -63.58
N LEU A 306 39.42 -44.95 -62.75
CA LEU A 306 39.67 -44.35 -61.44
C LEU A 306 40.34 -42.96 -61.52
N SER A 307 41.18 -42.71 -62.53
CA SER A 307 41.82 -41.40 -62.73
C SER A 307 40.85 -40.36 -63.28
N ALA A 308 39.90 -40.76 -64.14
CA ALA A 308 38.87 -39.89 -64.70
C ALA A 308 37.71 -39.58 -63.73
N ARG A 309 37.60 -40.33 -62.63
CA ARG A 309 36.51 -40.20 -61.66
C ARG A 309 36.58 -38.88 -60.87
N ARG A 310 35.42 -38.19 -60.74
CA ARG A 310 35.30 -36.88 -60.07
C ARG A 310 34.91 -36.93 -58.58
N SER A 311 34.17 -37.95 -58.16
CA SER A 311 33.71 -38.15 -56.78
C SER A 311 33.61 -39.65 -56.49
N ASP A 312 33.87 -40.01 -55.24
CA ASP A 312 33.80 -41.37 -54.71
C ASP A 312 32.62 -41.54 -53.74
N ASP A 313 31.74 -40.55 -53.63
CA ASP A 313 30.71 -40.44 -52.58
C ASP A 313 29.70 -41.61 -52.63
N PHE A 314 29.47 -42.17 -53.82
CA PHE A 314 28.59 -43.33 -54.01
C PHE A 314 29.08 -44.61 -53.31
N SER A 315 30.36 -44.65 -52.89
CA SER A 315 30.95 -45.82 -52.24
C SER A 315 30.76 -45.84 -50.73
N GLU A 316 30.40 -44.70 -50.11
CA GLU A 316 30.22 -44.55 -48.67
C GLU A 316 28.79 -44.07 -48.35
N PRO A 317 27.90 -44.97 -47.90
CA PRO A 317 26.51 -44.62 -47.54
C PRO A 317 26.41 -43.47 -46.53
N ARG A 318 27.38 -43.34 -45.62
CA ARG A 318 27.39 -42.29 -44.59
C ARG A 318 27.39 -40.88 -45.17
N ILE A 319 27.96 -40.66 -46.35
CA ILE A 319 27.97 -39.33 -47.00
C ILE A 319 26.55 -38.88 -47.33
N ALA A 320 25.71 -39.78 -47.86
CA ALA A 320 24.31 -39.46 -48.19
C ALA A 320 23.47 -39.19 -46.92
N GLU A 321 23.77 -39.87 -45.82
CA GLU A 321 23.13 -39.60 -44.51
C GLU A 321 23.51 -38.23 -43.98
N ILE A 322 24.81 -37.87 -44.01
CA ILE A 322 25.27 -36.55 -43.58
C ILE A 322 24.65 -35.44 -44.43
N GLU A 323 24.59 -35.60 -45.76
CA GLU A 323 23.96 -34.61 -46.64
C GLU A 323 22.46 -34.43 -46.33
N LYS A 324 21.76 -35.52 -46.00
CA LYS A 324 20.37 -35.46 -45.52
C LYS A 324 20.26 -34.73 -44.19
N GLU A 325 21.13 -35.02 -43.21
CA GLU A 325 21.14 -34.36 -41.90
C GLU A 325 21.43 -32.85 -42.05
N LEU A 326 22.41 -32.46 -42.86
CA LEU A 326 22.71 -31.06 -43.20
C LEU A 326 21.51 -30.36 -43.85
N ALA A 327 20.78 -31.05 -44.73
CA ALA A 327 19.58 -30.49 -45.34
C ALA A 327 18.46 -30.25 -44.30
N LEU A 328 18.30 -31.14 -43.32
CA LEU A 328 17.32 -30.98 -42.23
C LEU A 328 17.70 -29.82 -41.31
N LEU A 329 18.99 -29.66 -40.99
CA LEU A 329 19.50 -28.55 -40.17
C LEU A 329 19.45 -27.18 -40.86
N SER A 330 19.19 -27.14 -42.18
CA SER A 330 19.04 -25.87 -42.91
C SER A 330 17.77 -25.11 -42.54
N GLN A 331 16.74 -25.81 -42.06
CA GLN A 331 15.46 -25.22 -41.65
C GLN A 331 15.01 -25.80 -40.32
N ASN A 332 15.35 -25.11 -39.23
CA ASN A 332 14.88 -25.50 -37.92
C ASN A 332 13.40 -25.10 -37.73
N ARG A 333 12.52 -26.11 -37.78
CA ARG A 333 11.07 -25.94 -37.60
C ARG A 333 10.71 -25.41 -36.21
N GLN A 334 11.53 -25.67 -35.19
CA GLN A 334 11.26 -25.14 -33.84
C GLN A 334 11.47 -23.64 -33.80
N VAL A 335 12.55 -23.13 -34.43
CA VAL A 335 12.79 -21.70 -34.59
C VAL A 335 11.66 -21.05 -35.40
N GLU A 336 11.26 -21.65 -36.53
CA GLU A 336 10.16 -21.13 -37.35
C GLU A 336 8.85 -21.02 -36.55
N ILE A 337 8.53 -22.02 -35.72
CA ILE A 337 7.34 -21.98 -34.86
C ILE A 337 7.48 -20.86 -33.81
N LEU A 338 8.65 -20.71 -33.18
CA LEU A 338 8.87 -19.68 -32.17
C LEU A 338 8.76 -18.27 -32.76
N GLU A 339 9.29 -18.04 -33.96
CA GLU A 339 9.21 -16.76 -34.67
C GLU A 339 7.78 -16.44 -35.15
N LYS A 340 7.02 -17.46 -35.56
CA LYS A 340 5.65 -17.29 -36.08
C LYS A 340 4.57 -17.33 -35.00
N ARG A 341 4.91 -17.41 -33.71
CA ARG A 341 3.91 -17.40 -32.64
C ARG A 341 3.19 -16.07 -32.59
N GLU A 342 1.93 -16.07 -33.04
CA GLU A 342 1.02 -14.95 -32.84
C GLU A 342 0.42 -14.99 -31.42
N ASN A 343 0.12 -13.82 -30.85
CA ASN A 343 -0.46 -13.67 -29.51
C ASN A 343 0.35 -14.35 -28.39
N GLU A 344 1.59 -13.90 -28.23
CA GLU A 344 2.54 -14.38 -27.20
C GLU A 344 1.99 -14.32 -25.77
N ASP A 345 1.06 -13.39 -25.53
CA ASP A 345 0.29 -13.27 -24.30
C ASP A 345 -0.39 -14.58 -23.86
N LEU A 346 -0.75 -15.48 -24.80
CA LEU A 346 -1.36 -16.78 -24.48
C LEU A 346 -0.42 -17.74 -23.76
N TYR A 347 0.89 -17.50 -23.86
CA TYR A 347 1.93 -18.31 -23.24
C TYR A 347 2.37 -17.74 -21.87
N LEU A 348 1.84 -16.58 -21.47
CA LEU A 348 2.10 -15.98 -20.16
C LEU A 348 1.17 -16.60 -19.11
N LYS A 349 1.74 -17.46 -18.26
CA LYS A 349 1.03 -18.27 -17.26
C LYS A 349 0.04 -17.47 -16.40
N ASP A 350 0.50 -16.35 -15.83
CA ASP A 350 -0.27 -15.59 -14.83
C ASP A 350 -1.05 -14.41 -15.43
N LEU A 351 -0.96 -14.20 -16.76
CA LEU A 351 -1.58 -13.05 -17.42
C LEU A 351 -3.10 -13.05 -17.30
N ALA A 352 -3.73 -14.22 -17.41
CA ALA A 352 -5.17 -14.34 -17.29
C ALA A 352 -5.67 -13.89 -15.91
N GLU A 353 -4.95 -14.28 -14.85
CA GLU A 353 -5.26 -13.89 -13.47
C GLU A 353 -5.10 -12.38 -13.28
N TRP A 354 -3.99 -11.79 -13.73
CA TRP A 354 -3.77 -10.34 -13.61
C TRP A 354 -4.78 -9.52 -14.43
N ARG A 355 -5.18 -10.01 -15.61
CA ARG A 355 -6.24 -9.38 -16.41
C ARG A 355 -7.60 -9.47 -15.74
N GLN A 356 -7.92 -10.61 -15.15
CA GLN A 356 -9.15 -10.78 -14.38
C GLN A 356 -9.18 -9.80 -13.20
N GLU A 357 -8.10 -9.72 -12.42
CA GLU A 357 -8.01 -8.79 -11.29
C GLU A 357 -8.12 -7.33 -11.76
N ALA A 358 -7.41 -6.95 -12.83
CA ALA A 358 -7.52 -5.61 -13.40
C ALA A 358 -8.93 -5.28 -13.89
N ALA A 359 -9.63 -6.26 -14.49
CA ALA A 359 -11.01 -6.09 -14.93
C ALA A 359 -11.97 -5.94 -13.74
N GLN A 360 -11.78 -6.73 -12.67
CA GLN A 360 -12.54 -6.60 -11.43
C GLN A 360 -12.35 -5.20 -10.82
N LEU A 361 -11.10 -4.75 -10.68
CA LEU A 361 -10.78 -3.42 -10.14
C LEU A 361 -11.39 -2.28 -10.97
N LYS A 362 -11.31 -2.36 -12.31
CA LYS A 362 -11.97 -1.38 -13.22
C LYS A 362 -13.49 -1.41 -13.14
N GLY A 363 -14.06 -2.57 -12.76
CA GLY A 363 -15.50 -2.78 -12.62
C GLY A 363 -16.09 -2.25 -11.31
N ILE A 364 -15.25 -1.92 -10.31
CA ILE A 364 -15.72 -1.40 -9.02
C ILE A 364 -16.39 -0.04 -9.24
N LYS A 365 -17.72 -0.02 -9.09
CA LYS A 365 -18.54 1.18 -9.02
C LYS A 365 -19.09 1.30 -7.61
N PHE A 366 -18.39 2.04 -6.77
CA PHE A 366 -18.79 2.23 -5.38
C PHE A 366 -19.43 3.61 -5.20
N ASP A 367 -20.68 3.63 -4.74
CA ASP A 367 -21.38 4.86 -4.38
C ASP A 367 -21.14 5.17 -2.90
N THR A 368 -20.31 6.17 -2.63
CA THR A 368 -20.00 6.59 -1.25
C THR A 368 -21.12 7.40 -0.60
N SER A 369 -22.13 7.85 -1.36
CA SER A 369 -23.20 8.69 -0.81
C SER A 369 -24.14 7.92 0.12
N THR A 370 -24.30 6.61 -0.10
CA THR A 370 -25.11 5.71 0.72
C THR A 370 -24.32 5.09 1.88
N LEU A 371 -22.99 5.24 1.90
CA LEU A 371 -22.12 4.66 2.92
C LEU A 371 -22.47 5.19 4.32
N GLN A 372 -22.86 4.28 5.20
CA GLN A 372 -23.16 4.60 6.60
C GLN A 372 -21.92 4.38 7.47
N LEU A 373 -21.24 5.47 7.83
CA LEU A 373 -20.03 5.42 8.66
C LEU A 373 -20.33 5.22 10.15
N VAL A 374 -21.41 5.84 10.62
CA VAL A 374 -21.83 5.82 12.03
C VAL A 374 -23.35 5.78 12.12
N ARG A 375 -23.87 5.22 13.21
CA ARG A 375 -25.28 5.31 13.56
C ARG A 375 -25.50 6.51 14.46
N LEU A 376 -26.45 7.37 14.09
CA LEU A 376 -26.86 8.50 14.90
C LEU A 376 -27.79 8.01 16.01
N ASP A 377 -27.27 7.90 17.23
CA ASP A 377 -27.98 7.39 18.41
C ASP A 377 -28.86 8.47 19.05
N GLN A 378 -28.32 9.68 19.16
CA GLN A 378 -29.04 10.86 19.65
C GLN A 378 -28.79 12.03 18.71
N GLN A 379 -29.87 12.55 18.11
CA GLN A 379 -29.84 13.84 17.40
C GLN A 379 -29.85 15.01 18.39
N ALA A 380 -29.25 16.13 18.00
CA ALA A 380 -29.42 17.36 18.76
C ALA A 380 -30.88 17.81 18.67
N LEU A 381 -31.52 18.00 19.82
CA LEU A 381 -32.89 18.47 19.98
C LEU A 381 -32.89 19.77 20.78
N GLU A 382 -33.94 20.57 20.61
CA GLU A 382 -34.08 21.84 21.31
C GLU A 382 -34.14 21.63 22.84
N PRO A 383 -33.28 22.32 23.62
CA PRO A 383 -33.20 22.11 25.05
C PRO A 383 -34.34 22.80 25.78
N LEU A 384 -34.98 22.09 26.71
CA LEU A 384 -36.14 22.59 27.47
C LEU A 384 -35.81 23.74 28.43
N SER A 385 -34.54 23.88 28.84
CA SER A 385 -34.13 24.91 29.80
C SER A 385 -32.66 25.31 29.65
N ALA A 386 -32.34 26.54 30.02
CA ALA A 386 -30.97 27.05 30.01
C ALA A 386 -30.10 26.39 31.10
N VAL A 387 -28.85 26.08 30.76
CA VAL A 387 -27.86 25.48 31.67
C VAL A 387 -27.15 26.55 32.51
N LYS A 388 -27.02 27.77 31.98
CA LYS A 388 -26.44 28.93 32.68
C LYS A 388 -27.25 30.21 32.39
N PRO A 389 -27.31 31.19 33.30
CA PRO A 389 -26.84 31.14 34.69
C PRO A 389 -27.74 30.28 35.60
N LYS A 390 -27.16 29.62 36.62
CA LYS A 390 -27.93 28.91 37.65
C LYS A 390 -28.55 29.91 38.62
N LYS A 391 -29.70 30.46 38.25
CA LYS A 391 -30.38 31.58 38.94
C LYS A 391 -30.47 31.37 40.46
N ALA A 392 -30.94 30.20 40.90
CA ALA A 392 -31.07 29.87 42.32
C ALA A 392 -29.71 29.88 43.08
N LEU A 393 -28.66 29.37 42.45
CA LEU A 393 -27.32 29.33 43.05
C LEU A 393 -26.71 30.74 43.17
N ILE A 394 -26.89 31.59 42.16
CA ILE A 394 -26.41 32.98 42.19
C ILE A 394 -27.13 33.78 43.27
N ILE A 395 -28.45 33.65 43.37
CA ILE A 395 -29.25 34.35 44.39
C ILE A 395 -28.86 33.85 45.79
N GLY A 396 -28.70 32.54 45.98
CA GLY A 396 -28.27 31.96 47.25
C GLY A 396 -26.88 32.43 47.68
N LEU A 397 -25.89 32.37 46.79
CA LEU A 397 -24.54 32.88 47.07
C LEU A 397 -24.52 34.39 47.29
N GLY A 398 -25.30 35.16 46.53
CA GLY A 398 -25.47 36.60 46.71
C GLY A 398 -26.02 36.95 48.10
N GLY A 399 -26.99 36.16 48.59
CA GLY A 399 -27.51 36.29 49.95
C GLY A 399 -26.46 36.04 51.03
N VAL A 400 -25.70 34.95 50.92
CA VAL A 400 -24.64 34.61 51.88
C VAL A 400 -23.52 35.66 51.86
N ALA A 401 -23.03 36.03 50.68
CA ALA A 401 -22.01 37.05 50.53
C ALA A 401 -22.50 38.42 51.05
N GLY A 402 -23.76 38.75 50.79
CA GLY A 402 -24.41 39.96 51.29
C GLY A 402 -24.44 40.01 52.82
N LEU A 403 -24.80 38.90 53.48
CA LEU A 403 -24.77 38.79 54.93
C LEU A 403 -23.34 38.91 55.49
N MET A 404 -22.36 38.22 54.89
CA MET A 404 -20.97 38.29 55.33
C MET A 404 -20.39 39.71 55.20
N LEU A 405 -20.65 40.39 54.08
CA LEU A 405 -20.23 41.78 53.87
C LEU A 405 -20.98 42.74 54.81
N GLY A 406 -22.26 42.49 55.10
CA GLY A 406 -23.02 43.24 56.09
C GLY A 406 -22.43 43.12 57.50
N ILE A 407 -22.07 41.91 57.92
CA ILE A 407 -21.40 41.63 59.21
C ILE A 407 -20.05 42.34 59.25
N PHE A 408 -19.24 42.22 58.19
CA PHE A 408 -17.93 42.87 58.13
C PHE A 408 -18.02 44.41 58.19
N ALA A 409 -18.96 45.00 57.45
CA ALA A 409 -19.22 46.45 57.50
C ALA A 409 -19.67 46.90 58.90
N ALA A 410 -20.48 46.09 59.59
CA ALA A 410 -20.91 46.38 60.95
C ALA A 410 -19.75 46.35 61.95
N LEU A 411 -18.82 45.40 61.82
CA LEU A 411 -17.62 45.29 62.64
C LEU A 411 -16.65 46.46 62.40
N LEU A 412 -16.38 46.80 61.13
CA LEU A 412 -15.56 47.97 60.78
C LEU A 412 -16.15 49.27 61.33
N ARG A 413 -17.46 49.45 61.20
CA ARG A 413 -18.15 50.62 61.77
C ARG A 413 -18.06 50.65 63.29
N ASN A 414 -18.08 49.50 63.95
CA ASN A 414 -17.92 49.41 65.40
C ASN A 414 -16.50 49.80 65.84
N LEU A 415 -15.46 49.36 65.10
CA LEU A 415 -14.05 49.69 65.36
C LEU A 415 -13.72 51.18 65.11
N LEU A 416 -14.37 51.78 64.11
CA LEU A 416 -14.17 53.19 63.74
C LEU A 416 -15.03 54.17 64.56
N ARG A 417 -15.90 53.67 65.44
CA ARG A 417 -16.72 54.52 66.30
C ARG A 417 -15.84 55.07 67.42
N PRO A 418 -15.69 56.40 67.57
CA PRO A 418 -14.89 56.93 68.66
C PRO A 418 -15.50 56.45 69.98
N ARG A 419 -14.71 55.77 70.82
CA ARG A 419 -15.07 55.48 72.21
C ARG A 419 -15.29 56.83 72.88
N THR A 420 -16.53 57.29 72.97
CA THR A 420 -16.89 58.40 73.83
C THR A 420 -16.60 57.96 75.25
N GLN A 421 -15.41 58.34 75.76
CA GLN A 421 -15.13 58.34 77.19
C GLN A 421 -16.26 59.11 77.84
N LYS A 422 -17.10 58.38 78.58
CA LYS A 422 -18.06 58.98 79.47
C LYS A 422 -17.25 59.63 80.59
N SER A 423 -16.85 60.87 80.37
CA SER A 423 -16.31 61.77 81.37
C SER A 423 -17.44 62.06 82.36
N GLU A 424 -17.51 61.28 83.42
CA GLU A 424 -18.34 61.58 84.58
C GLU A 424 -17.48 62.40 85.54
N TYR A 425 -17.56 63.73 85.43
CA TYR A 425 -16.99 64.65 86.42
C TYR A 425 -17.99 64.88 87.56
N LEU A 426 -17.51 64.59 88.78
CA LEU A 426 -17.74 65.26 90.08
C LEU A 426 -19.10 65.08 90.79
N SER A 427 -19.11 64.35 91.90
CA SER A 427 -19.04 64.94 93.27
C SER A 427 -18.68 63.89 94.32
#